data_AF-A0A327JD72-F1
#
_entry.id   AF-A0A327JD72-F1
#
_cell.length_a   1.000
_cell.length_b   1.000
_cell.length_c   1.000
_cell.angle_alpha   90.00
_cell.angle_beta   90.00
_cell.angle_gamma   90.00
#
_symmetry.space_group_name_H-M   'P 1'
#
loop_
_entity.id
_entity.type
_entity.pdbx_description
1 polymer ?
#
loop_
_entity_poly.entity_id
_entity_poly.type
_entity_poly.pdbx_seq_one_letter_code
_entity_poly.pdbx_strand_id
1 'polypeptide(L)'
;VSLDGATAQSVAITASDADTLSLTLDGGSAVTFDVADVEAVTATELADAVNALFDAESVDITASTDGGELVLTADTASSSDVASVAVSNVAETLAGASDSGLAGGAESLTNVEAKTVDTLVSEINASSSLDDKVRASNDNGSLRIENQSTNDLTVTGVTSSTIDGGSGTDTIDGNEVRKDLATQFNDLRDQLDKLSDDSSFNGINLLQGDLLTITFNETSTSTLDIQSEDGETINSAYLGLSTIDADALDADTDIDSLIDTVKSALGTIRSQASTFGSNLSMVENREDFTKNMINTLETGA
;
A
#
# COMPACT_ATOMS: atom_id res chain seq x y z
N VAL A 1 -7.01 -37.41 -16.14
CA VAL A 1 -7.26 -36.36 -15.12
C VAL A 1 -6.04 -35.44 -15.11
N SER A 2 -6.18 -34.16 -15.45
CA SER A 2 -5.06 -33.20 -15.45
C SER A 2 -5.48 -31.88 -14.82
N LEU A 3 -4.63 -31.34 -13.94
CA LEU A 3 -4.74 -30.00 -13.35
C LEU A 3 -4.04 -28.99 -14.27
N ASP A 4 -4.70 -27.92 -14.69
CA ASP A 4 -4.08 -26.73 -15.33
C ASP A 4 -2.96 -27.03 -16.36
N GLY A 5 -3.23 -27.92 -17.32
CA GLY A 5 -2.25 -28.28 -18.37
C GLY A 5 -1.03 -29.11 -17.90
N ALA A 6 -1.01 -29.56 -16.65
CA ALA A 6 -0.05 -30.52 -16.14
C ALA A 6 -0.18 -31.89 -16.83
N THR A 7 0.83 -32.74 -16.66
CA THR A 7 0.85 -34.09 -17.20
C THR A 7 -0.42 -34.85 -16.81
N ALA A 8 -1.14 -35.37 -17.80
CA ALA A 8 -2.37 -36.11 -17.57
C ALA A 8 -2.07 -37.40 -16.79
N GLN A 9 -2.74 -37.55 -15.66
CA GLN A 9 -2.74 -38.76 -14.84
C GLN A 9 -3.88 -39.68 -15.31
N SER A 10 -3.62 -40.98 -15.28
CA SER A 10 -4.54 -42.04 -15.63
C SER A 10 -5.09 -42.70 -14.38
N VAL A 11 -6.42 -42.69 -14.24
CA VAL A 11 -7.12 -43.43 -13.19
C VAL A 11 -7.73 -44.66 -13.85
N ALA A 12 -7.38 -45.85 -13.36
CA ALA A 12 -8.01 -47.09 -13.78
C ALA A 12 -8.87 -47.62 -12.64
N ILE A 13 -10.12 -47.96 -12.95
CA ILE A 13 -11.08 -48.59 -12.04
C ILE A 13 -11.39 -49.97 -12.62
N THR A 14 -11.20 -51.02 -11.82
CA THR A 14 -11.40 -52.41 -12.25
C THR A 14 -12.13 -53.20 -11.18
N ALA A 15 -12.89 -54.20 -11.59
CA ALA A 15 -13.46 -55.19 -10.68
C ALA A 15 -12.42 -56.30 -10.45
N SER A 16 -11.99 -56.49 -9.21
CA SER A 16 -11.15 -57.65 -8.85
C SER A 16 -11.98 -58.92 -8.74
N ASP A 17 -13.20 -58.79 -8.23
CA ASP A 17 -14.23 -59.82 -8.15
C ASP A 17 -15.63 -59.15 -8.09
N ALA A 18 -16.66 -59.87 -7.63
CA ALA A 18 -18.05 -59.39 -7.59
C ALA A 18 -18.28 -58.30 -6.53
N ASP A 19 -17.44 -58.25 -5.48
CA ASP A 19 -17.66 -57.41 -4.30
C ASP A 19 -16.47 -56.46 -4.04
N THR A 20 -15.46 -56.44 -4.91
CA THR A 20 -14.26 -55.60 -4.73
C THR A 20 -13.90 -54.80 -5.98
N LEU A 21 -13.86 -53.47 -5.83
CA LEU A 21 -13.25 -52.54 -6.76
C LEU A 21 -11.74 -52.39 -6.50
N SER A 22 -10.97 -52.21 -7.56
CA SER A 22 -9.53 -51.95 -7.52
C SER A 22 -9.22 -50.73 -8.39
N LEU A 23 -8.65 -49.71 -7.75
CA LEU A 23 -8.33 -48.43 -8.35
C LEU A 23 -6.81 -48.22 -8.37
N THR A 24 -6.28 -47.74 -9.49
CA THR A 24 -4.86 -47.39 -9.61
C THR A 24 -4.70 -46.02 -10.26
N LEU A 25 -3.68 -45.28 -9.82
CA LEU A 25 -3.22 -44.06 -10.45
C LEU A 25 -1.92 -44.34 -11.23
N ASP A 26 -1.88 -44.02 -12.53
CA ASP A 26 -0.72 -44.22 -13.42
C ASP A 26 -0.10 -45.62 -13.39
N GLY A 27 -0.94 -46.64 -13.17
CA GLY A 27 -0.53 -48.04 -13.04
C GLY A 27 0.29 -48.33 -11.77
N GLY A 28 0.21 -47.45 -10.77
CA GLY A 28 0.82 -47.58 -9.46
C GLY A 28 0.14 -48.62 -8.58
N SER A 29 0.31 -48.49 -7.26
CA SER A 29 -0.28 -49.42 -6.30
C SER A 29 -1.79 -49.35 -6.31
N ALA A 30 -2.43 -50.51 -6.29
CA ALA A 30 -3.88 -50.59 -6.25
C ALA A 30 -4.43 -50.29 -4.85
N VAL A 31 -5.42 -49.40 -4.79
CA VAL A 31 -6.29 -49.21 -3.64
C VAL A 31 -7.58 -50.00 -3.88
N THR A 32 -7.96 -50.85 -2.93
CA THR A 32 -9.12 -51.73 -3.06
C THR A 32 -10.26 -51.30 -2.15
N PHE A 33 -11.50 -51.41 -2.65
CA PHE A 33 -12.71 -51.04 -1.92
C PHE A 33 -13.73 -52.18 -1.99
N ASP A 34 -14.22 -52.60 -0.83
CA ASP A 34 -15.31 -53.55 -0.74
C ASP A 34 -16.63 -52.82 -1.02
N VAL A 35 -17.39 -53.33 -1.99
CA VAL A 35 -18.70 -52.83 -2.39
C VAL A 35 -19.72 -53.96 -2.26
N ALA A 36 -21.00 -53.62 -2.11
CA ALA A 36 -22.05 -54.62 -1.95
C ALA A 36 -22.28 -55.45 -3.23
N ASP A 37 -22.04 -54.85 -4.40
CA ASP A 37 -22.11 -55.46 -5.72
C ASP A 37 -21.43 -54.51 -6.71
N VAL A 38 -20.38 -54.96 -7.40
CA VAL A 38 -19.65 -54.15 -8.39
C VAL A 38 -20.55 -53.73 -9.56
N GLU A 39 -21.58 -54.51 -9.91
CA GLU A 39 -22.54 -54.15 -10.96
C GLU A 39 -23.53 -53.05 -10.54
N ALA A 40 -23.61 -52.75 -9.24
CA ALA A 40 -24.57 -51.80 -8.67
C ALA A 40 -23.93 -50.63 -7.91
N VAL A 41 -22.63 -50.37 -8.13
CA VAL A 41 -21.90 -49.26 -7.51
C VAL A 41 -22.55 -47.92 -7.87
N THR A 42 -22.88 -47.15 -6.86
CA THR A 42 -23.42 -45.80 -7.02
C THR A 42 -22.32 -44.77 -7.32
N ALA A 43 -22.68 -43.65 -7.93
CA ALA A 43 -21.73 -42.54 -8.16
C ALA A 43 -21.10 -42.04 -6.85
N THR A 44 -21.82 -42.11 -5.72
CA THR A 44 -21.31 -41.72 -4.41
C THR A 44 -20.26 -42.69 -3.89
N GLU A 45 -20.52 -44.00 -3.98
CA GLU A 45 -19.52 -45.03 -3.61
C GLU A 45 -18.29 -44.95 -4.51
N LEU A 46 -18.48 -44.62 -5.80
CA LEU A 46 -17.38 -44.39 -6.72
C LEU A 46 -16.58 -43.13 -6.37
N ALA A 47 -17.25 -42.03 -6.00
CA ALA A 47 -16.59 -40.80 -5.56
C ALA A 47 -15.74 -41.04 -4.30
N ASP A 48 -16.26 -41.77 -3.32
CA ASP A 48 -15.53 -42.13 -2.10
C ASP A 48 -14.28 -42.98 -2.42
N ALA A 49 -14.42 -43.96 -3.32
CA ALA A 49 -13.29 -44.79 -3.75
C ALA A 49 -12.21 -43.97 -4.49
N VAL A 50 -12.62 -43.05 -5.36
CA VAL A 50 -11.71 -42.17 -6.11
C VAL A 50 -11.01 -41.18 -5.18
N ASN A 51 -11.71 -40.58 -4.21
CA ASN A 51 -11.10 -39.70 -3.20
C ASN A 51 -10.04 -40.45 -2.40
N ALA A 52 -10.33 -41.66 -1.94
CA ALA A 52 -9.36 -42.42 -1.17
C ALA A 52 -8.15 -42.89 -1.99
N LEU A 53 -8.27 -43.05 -3.33
CA LEU A 53 -7.12 -43.19 -4.21
C LEU A 53 -6.30 -41.89 -4.26
N PHE A 54 -6.96 -40.74 -4.46
CA PHE A 54 -6.28 -39.44 -4.54
C PHE A 54 -5.59 -39.06 -3.23
N ASP A 55 -6.19 -39.32 -2.08
CA ASP A 55 -5.58 -39.14 -0.76
C ASP A 55 -4.33 -40.02 -0.59
N ALA A 56 -4.40 -41.29 -1.00
CA ALA A 56 -3.29 -42.23 -0.88
C ALA A 56 -2.07 -41.80 -1.73
N GLU A 57 -2.34 -41.21 -2.90
CA GLU A 57 -1.32 -40.75 -3.84
C GLU A 57 -1.02 -39.24 -3.73
N SER A 58 -1.65 -38.54 -2.78
CA SER A 58 -1.52 -37.09 -2.56
C SER A 58 -1.80 -36.26 -3.82
N VAL A 59 -2.90 -36.57 -4.50
CA VAL A 59 -3.40 -35.82 -5.65
C VAL A 59 -4.40 -34.77 -5.16
N ASP A 60 -4.15 -33.51 -5.49
CA ASP A 60 -5.00 -32.36 -5.12
C ASP A 60 -6.28 -32.27 -5.98
N ILE A 61 -7.09 -33.33 -5.98
CA ILE A 61 -8.36 -33.42 -6.69
C ILE A 61 -9.40 -34.08 -5.78
N THR A 62 -10.55 -33.44 -5.64
CA THR A 62 -11.72 -34.02 -4.98
C THR A 62 -12.70 -34.58 -6.01
N ALA A 63 -13.13 -35.82 -5.82
CA ALA A 63 -14.28 -36.44 -6.47
C ALA A 63 -15.56 -36.21 -5.67
N SER A 64 -16.65 -35.84 -6.34
CA SER A 64 -17.96 -35.60 -5.76
C SER A 64 -19.07 -36.07 -6.70
N THR A 65 -20.32 -35.92 -6.29
CA THR A 65 -21.47 -36.23 -7.15
C THR A 65 -22.37 -35.02 -7.34
N ASP A 66 -22.70 -34.68 -8.57
CA ASP A 66 -23.74 -33.69 -8.92
C ASP A 66 -24.70 -34.30 -9.94
N GLY A 67 -26.01 -34.12 -9.76
CA GLY A 67 -27.01 -34.69 -10.65
C GLY A 67 -27.03 -36.22 -10.79
N GLY A 68 -26.31 -36.95 -9.91
CA GLY A 68 -26.12 -38.41 -10.02
C GLY A 68 -24.89 -38.84 -10.84
N GLU A 69 -24.08 -37.88 -11.28
CA GLU A 69 -22.86 -38.08 -12.05
C GLU A 69 -21.63 -37.78 -11.18
N LEU A 70 -20.52 -38.48 -11.46
CA LEU A 70 -19.21 -38.22 -10.84
C LEU A 70 -18.61 -36.92 -11.38
N VAL A 71 -18.17 -36.07 -10.48
CA VAL A 71 -17.56 -34.76 -10.75
C VAL A 71 -16.18 -34.72 -10.11
N LEU A 72 -15.17 -34.22 -10.84
CA LEU A 72 -13.82 -34.02 -10.32
C LEU A 72 -13.48 -32.52 -10.29
N THR A 73 -12.99 -32.05 -9.15
CA THR A 73 -12.62 -30.64 -8.93
C THR A 73 -11.19 -30.55 -8.41
N ALA A 74 -10.40 -29.62 -8.95
CA ALA A 74 -9.07 -29.31 -8.46
C ALA A 74 -9.10 -28.65 -7.07
N ASP A 75 -8.31 -29.15 -6.11
CA ASP A 75 -8.27 -28.57 -4.76
C ASP A 75 -7.45 -27.28 -4.69
N THR A 76 -6.48 -27.11 -5.61
CA THR A 76 -5.55 -25.97 -5.60
C THR A 76 -5.88 -24.88 -6.63
N ALA A 77 -7.02 -24.96 -7.32
CA ALA A 77 -7.31 -23.98 -8.35
C ALA A 77 -7.58 -22.59 -7.76
N SER A 78 -6.95 -21.57 -8.35
CA SER A 78 -7.04 -20.18 -7.90
C SER A 78 -8.31 -19.47 -8.38
N SER A 79 -9.06 -20.07 -9.31
CA SER A 79 -10.38 -19.59 -9.75
C SER A 79 -11.19 -20.75 -10.38
N SER A 80 -12.51 -20.57 -10.51
CA SER A 80 -13.41 -21.54 -11.15
C SER A 80 -13.00 -21.90 -12.58
N ASP A 81 -12.47 -20.94 -13.33
CA ASP A 81 -12.02 -21.15 -14.73
C ASP A 81 -10.88 -22.18 -14.84
N VAL A 82 -10.10 -22.38 -13.77
CA VAL A 82 -8.96 -23.32 -13.71
C VAL A 82 -9.24 -24.53 -12.82
N ALA A 83 -10.45 -24.61 -12.25
CA ALA A 83 -10.86 -25.70 -11.36
C ALA A 83 -11.37 -26.95 -12.09
N SER A 84 -11.71 -26.80 -13.37
CA SER A 84 -12.23 -27.89 -14.18
C SER A 84 -11.14 -28.93 -14.45
N VAL A 85 -11.44 -30.17 -14.08
CA VAL A 85 -10.55 -31.30 -14.30
C VAL A 85 -10.93 -31.99 -15.60
N ALA A 86 -10.03 -31.95 -16.60
CA ALA A 86 -10.29 -32.57 -17.88
C ALA A 86 -10.20 -34.11 -17.81
N VAL A 87 -11.25 -34.78 -18.29
CA VAL A 87 -11.32 -36.23 -18.52
C VAL A 87 -11.40 -36.46 -20.03
N SER A 88 -10.27 -36.81 -20.65
CA SER A 88 -10.15 -36.81 -22.13
C SER A 88 -10.22 -38.19 -22.78
N ASN A 89 -10.02 -39.29 -22.03
CA ASN A 89 -9.95 -40.65 -22.57
C ASN A 89 -10.58 -41.65 -21.58
N VAL A 90 -11.89 -41.84 -21.67
CA VAL A 90 -12.59 -42.91 -20.95
C VAL A 90 -12.51 -44.18 -21.82
N ALA A 91 -11.87 -45.22 -21.32
CA ALA A 91 -11.77 -46.51 -22.00
C ALA A 91 -12.52 -47.57 -21.21
N GLU A 92 -13.68 -48.00 -21.70
CA GLU A 92 -14.45 -49.08 -21.11
C GLU A 92 -14.02 -50.44 -21.68
N THR A 93 -13.71 -51.39 -20.81
CA THR A 93 -13.39 -52.78 -21.21
C THR A 93 -14.57 -53.74 -21.09
N LEU A 94 -15.75 -53.28 -20.62
CA LEU A 94 -16.94 -54.10 -20.44
C LEU A 94 -18.06 -53.68 -21.42
N ALA A 95 -18.50 -54.60 -22.28
CA ALA A 95 -19.48 -54.29 -23.32
C ALA A 95 -20.89 -54.07 -22.74
N GLY A 96 -21.44 -52.87 -22.89
CA GLY A 96 -22.85 -52.55 -22.56
C GLY A 96 -23.07 -51.61 -21.37
N ALA A 97 -22.01 -51.08 -20.75
CA ALA A 97 -22.12 -49.94 -19.84
C ALA A 97 -22.53 -48.68 -20.62
N SER A 98 -23.31 -47.80 -20.01
CA SER A 98 -23.66 -46.49 -20.56
C SER A 98 -22.81 -45.44 -19.88
N ASP A 99 -22.26 -44.51 -20.66
CA ASP A 99 -21.49 -43.30 -20.27
C ASP A 99 -22.29 -42.31 -19.38
N SER A 100 -23.41 -42.75 -18.79
CA SER A 100 -24.44 -41.90 -18.18
C SER A 100 -24.09 -41.42 -16.77
N GLY A 101 -22.80 -41.39 -16.40
CA GLY A 101 -22.35 -41.17 -15.03
C GLY A 101 -21.09 -40.33 -14.87
N LEU A 102 -20.45 -39.88 -15.94
CA LEU A 102 -19.30 -38.98 -15.89
C LEU A 102 -19.76 -37.61 -16.39
N ALA A 103 -20.10 -36.71 -15.46
CA ALA A 103 -20.38 -35.33 -15.80
C ALA A 103 -19.12 -34.73 -16.42
N GLY A 104 -19.27 -33.88 -17.45
CA GLY A 104 -18.22 -32.92 -17.77
C GLY A 104 -17.85 -32.17 -16.49
N GLY A 105 -16.57 -32.15 -16.13
CA GLY A 105 -16.09 -31.73 -14.80
C GLY A 105 -16.82 -30.48 -14.31
N ALA A 106 -17.42 -30.54 -13.12
CA ALA A 106 -18.16 -29.40 -12.60
C ALA A 106 -17.20 -28.22 -12.36
N GLU A 107 -17.69 -27.04 -12.74
CA GLU A 107 -17.04 -25.74 -12.59
C GLU A 107 -17.00 -25.23 -11.12
N SER A 108 -17.31 -26.09 -10.15
CA SER A 108 -17.61 -25.67 -8.77
C SER A 108 -16.50 -26.07 -7.80
N LEU A 109 -15.71 -25.06 -7.39
CA LEU A 109 -14.79 -25.12 -6.26
C LEU A 109 -15.56 -25.09 -4.94
N THR A 110 -15.55 -26.20 -4.20
CA THR A 110 -16.05 -26.22 -2.81
C THR A 110 -14.93 -26.09 -1.75
N ASN A 111 -13.65 -26.13 -2.16
CA ASN A 111 -12.50 -26.29 -1.25
C ASN A 111 -11.40 -25.21 -1.37
N VAL A 112 -11.72 -23.98 -1.77
CA VAL A 112 -10.78 -22.87 -1.49
C VAL A 112 -10.90 -22.57 0.00
N GLU A 113 -9.98 -23.09 0.82
CA GLU A 113 -9.92 -22.72 2.23
C GLU A 113 -9.67 -21.20 2.31
N ALA A 114 -10.67 -20.47 2.81
CA ALA A 114 -10.57 -19.03 2.94
C ALA A 114 -9.39 -18.70 3.87
N LYS A 115 -8.46 -17.87 3.39
CA LYS A 115 -7.36 -17.39 4.22
C LYS A 115 -7.91 -16.71 5.47
N THR A 116 -7.25 -16.95 6.60
CA THR A 116 -7.58 -16.22 7.82
C THR A 116 -7.34 -14.72 7.61
N VAL A 117 -8.08 -13.87 8.32
CA VAL A 117 -7.89 -12.42 8.26
C VAL A 117 -6.45 -12.03 8.60
N ASP A 118 -5.83 -12.71 9.56
CA ASP A 118 -4.42 -12.46 9.91
C ASP A 118 -3.45 -12.75 8.76
N THR A 119 -3.72 -13.82 7.99
CA THR A 119 -2.92 -14.15 6.81
C THR A 119 -3.09 -13.09 5.73
N LEU A 120 -4.33 -12.66 5.47
CA LEU A 120 -4.63 -11.59 4.51
C LEU A 120 -3.94 -10.28 4.89
N VAL A 121 -4.02 -9.88 6.17
CA VAL A 121 -3.35 -8.69 6.71
C VAL A 121 -1.84 -8.78 6.49
N SER A 122 -1.24 -9.92 6.81
CA SER A 122 0.20 -10.15 6.63
C SER A 122 0.61 -10.05 5.16
N GLU A 123 -0.13 -10.66 4.26
CA GLU A 123 0.18 -10.66 2.82
C GLU A 123 0.02 -9.27 2.19
N ILE A 124 -1.04 -8.54 2.54
CA ILE A 124 -1.26 -7.18 2.04
C ILE A 124 -0.15 -6.25 2.51
N ASN A 125 0.18 -6.28 3.81
CA ASN A 125 1.22 -5.40 4.37
C ASN A 125 2.64 -5.80 3.94
N ALA A 126 2.88 -7.06 3.55
CA ALA A 126 4.17 -7.50 3.02
C ALA A 126 4.33 -7.24 1.50
N SER A 127 3.26 -6.80 0.83
CA SER A 127 3.27 -6.61 -0.61
C SER A 127 4.01 -5.33 -1.00
N SER A 128 5.18 -5.47 -1.62
CA SER A 128 5.98 -4.34 -2.10
C SER A 128 5.27 -3.39 -3.07
N SER A 129 4.23 -3.84 -3.80
CA SER A 129 3.47 -2.97 -4.72
C SER A 129 2.44 -2.08 -3.99
N LEU A 130 2.06 -2.50 -2.79
CA LEU A 130 1.08 -1.88 -1.91
C LEU A 130 1.73 -1.11 -0.75
N ASP A 131 3.04 -1.28 -0.58
CA ASP A 131 3.87 -0.53 0.37
C ASP A 131 3.65 0.98 0.23
N ASP A 132 3.59 1.68 1.36
CA ASP A 132 3.23 3.10 1.52
C ASP A 132 1.88 3.55 0.93
N LYS A 133 1.10 2.66 0.31
CA LYS A 133 -0.20 3.01 -0.31
C LYS A 133 -1.39 2.56 0.51
N VAL A 134 -1.30 1.39 1.13
CA VAL A 134 -2.39 0.84 1.94
C VAL A 134 -1.85 0.19 3.20
N ARG A 135 -2.69 0.18 4.24
CA ARG A 135 -2.41 -0.54 5.48
C ARG A 135 -3.58 -1.46 5.80
N ALA A 136 -3.31 -2.75 5.89
CA ALA A 136 -4.28 -3.73 6.34
C ALA A 136 -4.19 -3.95 7.85
N SER A 137 -5.33 -4.20 8.49
CA SER A 137 -5.41 -4.58 9.90
C SER A 137 -6.56 -5.55 10.15
N ASN A 138 -6.43 -6.36 11.20
CA ASN A 138 -7.50 -7.21 11.70
C ASN A 138 -8.27 -6.45 12.79
N ASP A 139 -9.47 -6.00 12.47
CA ASP A 139 -10.38 -5.35 13.40
C ASP A 139 -11.42 -6.37 13.90
N ASN A 140 -11.03 -7.10 14.94
CA ASN A 140 -11.89 -8.07 15.63
C ASN A 140 -12.52 -9.14 14.71
N GLY A 141 -11.72 -9.68 13.77
CA GLY A 141 -12.13 -10.69 12.80
C GLY A 141 -12.56 -10.14 11.45
N SER A 142 -12.55 -8.81 11.27
CA SER A 142 -12.80 -8.14 9.99
C SER A 142 -11.51 -7.58 9.40
N LEU A 143 -11.31 -7.75 8.10
CA LEU A 143 -10.23 -7.08 7.38
C LEU A 143 -10.56 -5.60 7.22
N ARG A 144 -9.74 -4.73 7.79
CA ARG A 144 -9.82 -3.29 7.57
C ARG A 144 -8.65 -2.85 6.69
N ILE A 145 -8.96 -2.18 5.59
CA ILE A 145 -7.99 -1.53 4.70
C ILE A 145 -8.06 -0.04 4.94
N GLU A 146 -6.90 0.58 5.19
CA GLU A 146 -6.73 2.02 5.30
C GLU A 146 -5.94 2.50 4.09
N ASN A 147 -6.50 3.49 3.39
CA ASN A 147 -5.85 4.13 2.25
C ASN A 147 -4.88 5.21 2.76
N GLN A 148 -3.60 5.06 2.44
CA GLN A 148 -2.56 6.00 2.87
C GLN A 148 -2.36 7.12 1.84
N SER A 149 -2.78 6.92 0.59
CA SER A 149 -2.74 7.94 -0.46
C SER A 149 -3.84 8.98 -0.28
N THR A 150 -3.61 10.20 -0.75
CA THR A 150 -4.62 11.24 -0.90
C THR A 150 -5.59 10.98 -2.04
N ASN A 151 -5.26 10.08 -2.96
CA ASN A 151 -6.17 9.66 -4.02
C ASN A 151 -7.09 8.54 -3.56
N ASP A 152 -8.29 8.46 -4.14
CA ASP A 152 -9.25 7.40 -3.83
C ASP A 152 -8.71 6.03 -4.25
N LEU A 153 -8.93 5.03 -3.40
CA LEU A 153 -8.56 3.65 -3.65
C LEU A 153 -9.78 2.88 -4.14
N THR A 154 -9.77 2.47 -5.40
CA THR A 154 -10.75 1.51 -5.92
C THR A 154 -10.39 0.10 -5.49
N VAL A 155 -11.33 -0.57 -4.82
CA VAL A 155 -11.22 -1.97 -4.42
C VAL A 155 -12.13 -2.80 -5.33
N THR A 156 -11.59 -3.84 -5.96
CA THR A 156 -12.33 -4.78 -6.81
C THR A 156 -12.54 -6.11 -6.10
N GLY A 157 -13.52 -6.90 -6.52
CA GLY A 157 -13.80 -8.20 -5.89
C GLY A 157 -14.55 -8.07 -4.57
N VAL A 158 -15.34 -7.00 -4.44
CA VAL A 158 -16.08 -6.67 -3.23
C VAL A 158 -17.56 -6.44 -3.52
N THR A 159 -18.40 -6.82 -2.57
CA THR A 159 -19.79 -6.40 -2.46
C THR A 159 -19.95 -5.45 -1.28
N SER A 160 -21.16 -4.93 -1.04
CA SER A 160 -21.45 -4.05 0.10
C SER A 160 -21.18 -4.67 1.48
N SER A 161 -20.86 -5.96 1.57
CA SER A 161 -20.71 -6.66 2.85
C SER A 161 -19.63 -7.76 2.88
N THR A 162 -19.07 -8.16 1.73
CA THR A 162 -18.09 -9.25 1.65
C THR A 162 -17.05 -8.99 0.57
N ILE A 163 -15.85 -9.56 0.75
CA ILE A 163 -14.84 -9.71 -0.30
C ILE A 163 -15.08 -11.08 -0.92
N ASP A 164 -15.43 -11.15 -2.20
CA ASP A 164 -15.81 -12.38 -2.91
C ASP A 164 -15.03 -12.63 -4.19
N GLY A 165 -14.15 -11.71 -4.59
CA GLY A 165 -13.36 -11.83 -5.83
C GLY A 165 -14.19 -11.69 -7.11
N GLY A 166 -15.46 -11.28 -7.02
CA GLY A 166 -16.33 -11.04 -8.17
C GLY A 166 -16.01 -9.74 -8.93
N SER A 167 -16.95 -9.29 -9.77
CA SER A 167 -16.78 -8.04 -10.55
C SER A 167 -17.22 -6.77 -9.82
N GLY A 168 -17.68 -6.89 -8.57
CA GLY A 168 -18.10 -5.76 -7.76
C GLY A 168 -16.92 -4.85 -7.38
N THR A 169 -17.21 -3.57 -7.24
CA THR A 169 -16.21 -2.56 -6.87
C THR A 169 -16.74 -1.66 -5.77
N ASP A 170 -15.84 -1.21 -4.90
CA ASP A 170 -16.10 -0.17 -3.92
C ASP A 170 -14.93 0.82 -3.88
N THR A 171 -15.13 1.97 -3.23
CA THR A 171 -14.11 3.01 -3.12
C THR A 171 -13.83 3.30 -1.65
N ILE A 172 -12.55 3.33 -1.29
CA ILE A 172 -12.08 3.89 -0.03
C ILE A 172 -11.52 5.28 -0.34
N ASP A 173 -12.15 6.31 0.22
CA ASP A 173 -11.75 7.71 0.01
C ASP A 173 -10.27 7.92 0.35
N GLY A 174 -9.66 8.91 -0.29
CA GLY A 174 -8.30 9.34 0.01
C GLY A 174 -8.10 9.83 1.45
N ASN A 175 -6.84 9.90 1.87
CA ASN A 175 -6.44 10.41 3.17
C ASN A 175 -6.67 11.93 3.28
N GLU A 176 -7.83 12.30 3.82
CA GLU A 176 -8.22 13.70 4.03
C GLU A 176 -7.27 14.46 4.97
N VAL A 177 -6.67 13.78 5.95
CA VAL A 177 -5.71 14.41 6.87
C VAL A 177 -4.49 14.91 6.11
N ARG A 178 -3.96 14.11 5.17
CA ARG A 178 -2.83 14.52 4.31
C ARG A 178 -3.22 15.67 3.38
N LYS A 179 -4.42 15.64 2.78
CA LYS A 179 -4.94 16.77 1.98
C LYS A 179 -5.02 18.07 2.78
N ASP A 180 -5.55 17.99 4.00
CA ASP A 180 -5.67 19.14 4.90
C ASP A 180 -4.30 19.68 5.34
N LEU A 181 -3.31 18.80 5.55
CA LEU A 181 -1.94 19.20 5.87
C LEU A 181 -1.25 19.91 4.70
N ALA A 182 -1.46 19.47 3.46
CA ALA A 182 -0.95 20.17 2.28
C ALA A 182 -1.51 21.61 2.20
N THR A 183 -2.81 21.76 2.46
CA THR A 183 -3.48 23.07 2.53
C THR A 183 -2.88 23.93 3.64
N GLN A 184 -2.74 23.40 4.86
CA GLN A 184 -2.16 24.12 5.98
C GLN A 184 -0.71 24.54 5.73
N PHE A 185 0.10 23.69 5.11
CA PHE A 185 1.46 24.03 4.72
C PHE A 185 1.47 25.23 3.76
N ASN A 186 0.62 25.20 2.73
CA ASN A 186 0.52 26.30 1.77
C ASN A 186 0.04 27.61 2.42
N ASP A 187 -0.93 27.54 3.33
CA ASP A 187 -1.42 28.71 4.07
C ASP A 187 -0.33 29.32 4.97
N LEU A 188 0.43 28.47 5.67
CA LEU A 188 1.55 28.92 6.51
C LEU A 188 2.70 29.49 5.68
N ARG A 189 2.98 28.91 4.51
CA ARG A 189 3.92 29.45 3.53
C ARG A 189 3.49 30.86 3.09
N ASP A 190 2.23 31.06 2.74
CA ASP A 190 1.71 32.38 2.34
C ASP A 190 1.73 33.39 3.50
N GLN A 191 1.53 32.92 4.74
CA GLN A 191 1.69 33.77 5.93
C GLN A 191 3.15 34.17 6.16
N LEU A 192 4.11 33.28 5.89
CA LEU A 192 5.53 33.61 5.93
C LEU A 192 5.87 34.71 4.92
N ASP A 193 5.35 34.62 3.70
CA ASP A 193 5.56 35.65 2.67
C ASP A 193 4.97 36.99 3.10
N LYS A 194 3.72 37.01 3.57
CA LYS A 194 3.07 38.23 4.09
C LYS A 194 3.84 38.84 5.26
N LEU A 195 4.34 38.00 6.18
CA LEU A 195 5.14 38.47 7.30
C LEU A 195 6.44 39.14 6.81
N SER A 196 7.13 38.52 5.85
CA SER A 196 8.31 39.13 5.23
C SER A 196 7.98 40.47 4.59
N ASP A 197 6.87 40.54 3.85
CA ASP A 197 6.45 41.74 3.14
C ASP A 197 6.05 42.89 4.09
N ASP A 198 5.39 42.57 5.21
CA ASP A 198 4.84 43.56 6.16
C ASP A 198 5.87 44.03 7.22
N SER A 199 7.03 43.38 7.34
CA SER A 199 8.03 43.63 8.41
C SER A 199 8.85 44.94 8.27
N SER A 200 8.26 45.99 7.71
CA SER A 200 8.93 47.29 7.52
C SER A 200 8.95 48.15 8.79
N PHE A 201 10.03 48.92 8.98
CA PHE A 201 10.13 49.96 10.00
C PHE A 201 10.60 51.26 9.35
N ASN A 202 9.83 52.34 9.53
CA ASN A 202 10.09 53.66 8.92
C ASN A 202 10.37 53.61 7.40
N GLY A 203 9.73 52.68 6.68
CA GLY A 203 9.88 52.53 5.24
C GLY A 203 11.08 51.71 4.79
N ILE A 204 11.81 51.06 5.71
CA ILE A 204 12.87 50.10 5.40
C ILE A 204 12.41 48.71 5.83
N ASN A 205 12.46 47.74 4.93
CA ASN A 205 12.15 46.34 5.21
C ASN A 205 13.39 45.45 5.01
N LEU A 206 14.06 45.12 6.11
CA LEU A 206 15.24 44.26 6.11
C LEU A 206 14.95 42.82 5.66
N LEU A 207 13.70 42.35 5.76
CA LEU A 207 13.29 41.03 5.29
C LEU A 207 13.01 41.02 3.77
N GLN A 208 12.69 42.17 3.17
CA GLN A 208 12.68 42.33 1.71
C GLN A 208 14.05 42.68 1.12
N GLY A 209 15.10 42.67 1.95
CA GLY A 209 16.45 43.00 1.52
C GLY A 209 16.72 44.48 1.32
N ASP A 210 15.92 45.37 1.90
CA ASP A 210 16.27 46.79 1.93
C ASP A 210 17.55 47.04 2.74
N LEU A 211 18.33 48.01 2.30
CA LEU A 211 19.56 48.42 2.96
C LEU A 211 19.28 49.49 4.03
N LEU A 212 19.65 49.22 5.28
CA LEU A 212 19.72 50.21 6.34
C LEU A 212 21.17 50.63 6.58
N THR A 213 21.51 51.86 6.17
CA THR A 213 22.82 52.48 6.49
C THR A 213 22.73 53.31 7.75
N ILE A 214 23.50 52.92 8.77
CA ILE A 214 23.66 53.68 10.01
C ILE A 214 24.98 54.43 9.95
N THR A 215 24.94 55.75 10.09
CA THR A 215 26.14 56.59 10.14
C THR A 215 26.49 56.93 11.59
N PHE A 216 27.71 56.62 12.00
CA PHE A 216 28.19 56.83 13.37
C PHE A 216 28.93 58.15 13.58
N ASN A 217 29.17 58.95 12.52
CA ASN A 217 29.85 60.23 12.66
C ASN A 217 29.30 61.31 11.72
N GLU A 218 29.49 62.58 12.11
CA GLU A 218 28.99 63.75 11.37
C GLU A 218 29.55 63.89 9.94
N THR A 219 30.68 63.24 9.66
CA THR A 219 31.34 63.31 8.33
C THR A 219 30.93 62.17 7.40
N SER A 220 30.05 61.25 7.83
CA SER A 220 29.61 60.07 7.06
C SER A 220 30.75 59.14 6.61
N THR A 221 31.87 59.13 7.35
CA THR A 221 33.03 58.28 7.07
C THR A 221 33.03 56.97 7.87
N SER A 222 32.17 56.86 8.89
CA SER A 222 32.00 55.65 9.69
C SER A 222 30.55 55.19 9.58
N THR A 223 30.29 54.12 8.83
CA THR A 223 28.95 53.58 8.59
C THR A 223 28.87 52.08 8.91
N LEU A 224 27.65 51.59 9.18
CA LEU A 224 27.28 50.17 9.19
C LEU A 224 26.09 49.99 8.27
N ASP A 225 26.25 49.10 7.30
CA ASP A 225 25.22 48.70 6.36
C ASP A 225 24.60 47.38 6.85
N ILE A 226 23.28 47.38 7.07
CA ILE A 226 22.52 46.22 7.53
C ILE A 226 21.54 45.83 6.42
N GLN A 227 21.63 44.59 5.98
CA GLN A 227 20.81 44.02 4.91
C GLN A 227 20.69 42.50 5.09
N SER A 228 19.68 41.87 4.50
CA SER A 228 19.64 40.42 4.33
C SER A 228 20.87 39.91 3.55
N GLU A 229 21.19 38.63 3.70
CA GLU A 229 22.22 37.99 2.90
C GLU A 229 21.94 38.20 1.40
N ASP A 230 22.96 38.67 0.68
CA ASP A 230 22.91 39.06 -0.74
C ASP A 230 21.85 40.11 -1.14
N GLY A 231 21.16 40.73 -0.17
CA GLY A 231 20.06 41.66 -0.43
C GLY A 231 18.78 40.98 -0.94
N GLU A 232 18.64 39.68 -0.71
CA GLU A 232 17.48 38.91 -1.14
C GLU A 232 16.31 39.02 -0.15
N THR A 233 15.09 38.85 -0.67
CA THR A 233 13.89 38.77 0.17
C THR A 233 13.82 37.41 0.87
N ILE A 234 13.63 37.41 2.19
CA ILE A 234 13.52 36.21 3.02
C ILE A 234 12.07 35.69 2.98
N ASN A 235 11.67 35.20 1.82
CA ASN A 235 10.35 34.62 1.56
C ASN A 235 10.43 33.11 1.32
N SER A 236 9.28 32.48 1.11
CA SER A 236 9.13 31.06 0.85
C SER A 236 9.95 30.59 -0.34
N ALA A 237 10.00 31.39 -1.42
CA ALA A 237 10.78 31.07 -2.61
C ALA A 237 12.29 31.03 -2.32
N TYR A 238 12.82 32.03 -1.60
CA TYR A 238 14.22 32.06 -1.16
C TYR A 238 14.56 30.88 -0.23
N LEU A 239 13.60 30.48 0.61
CA LEU A 239 13.74 29.35 1.53
C LEU A 239 13.53 27.98 0.87
N GLY A 240 13.22 27.92 -0.43
CA GLY A 240 12.95 26.66 -1.15
C GLY A 240 11.63 26.00 -0.78
N LEU A 241 10.71 26.73 -0.13
CA LEU A 241 9.39 26.26 0.25
C LEU A 241 8.40 26.57 -0.88
N SER A 242 8.26 25.68 -1.85
CA SER A 242 7.28 25.83 -2.94
C SER A 242 5.87 25.42 -2.51
N THR A 243 4.85 25.86 -3.24
CA THR A 243 3.50 25.26 -3.14
C THR A 243 3.54 23.77 -3.41
N ILE A 244 2.76 23.03 -2.65
CA ILE A 244 2.58 21.58 -2.83
C ILE A 244 1.11 21.27 -3.11
N ASP A 245 0.87 20.29 -3.96
CA ASP A 245 -0.43 19.64 -4.09
C ASP A 245 -0.53 18.49 -3.06
N ALA A 246 -1.73 17.95 -2.85
CA ALA A 246 -1.95 16.92 -1.83
C ALA A 246 -1.19 15.62 -2.11
N ASP A 247 -1.00 15.28 -3.38
CA ASP A 247 -0.26 14.11 -3.84
C ASP A 247 1.23 14.15 -3.45
N ALA A 248 1.79 15.34 -3.21
CA ALA A 248 3.14 15.49 -2.67
C ALA A 248 3.31 14.92 -1.25
N LEU A 249 2.19 14.61 -0.57
CA LEU A 249 2.18 13.95 0.75
C LEU A 249 1.70 12.49 0.67
N ASP A 250 1.69 11.86 -0.52
CA ASP A 250 1.26 10.47 -0.69
C ASP A 250 2.29 9.45 -0.18
N ALA A 251 3.59 9.72 -0.38
CA ALA A 251 4.66 8.82 0.04
C ALA A 251 5.41 9.38 1.24
N ASP A 252 5.75 8.50 2.18
CA ASP A 252 6.51 8.88 3.37
C ASP A 252 7.90 9.45 3.01
N THR A 253 8.49 8.96 1.91
CA THR A 253 9.75 9.47 1.36
C THR A 253 9.67 10.92 0.86
N ASP A 254 8.54 11.32 0.28
CA ASP A 254 8.30 12.70 -0.16
C ASP A 254 8.06 13.62 1.05
N ILE A 255 7.32 13.12 2.05
CA ILE A 255 7.11 13.82 3.32
C ILE A 255 8.46 14.09 4.03
N ASP A 256 9.33 13.08 4.12
CA ASP A 256 10.65 13.21 4.73
C ASP A 256 11.51 14.25 3.99
N SER A 257 11.45 14.26 2.65
CA SER A 257 12.14 15.23 1.82
C SER A 257 11.63 16.66 2.05
N LEU A 258 10.32 16.84 2.20
CA LEU A 258 9.72 18.12 2.56
C LEU A 258 10.16 18.59 3.95
N ILE A 259 10.19 17.69 4.94
CA ILE A 259 10.67 17.97 6.29
C ILE A 259 12.12 18.46 6.27
N ASP A 260 12.99 17.84 5.48
CA ASP A 260 14.39 18.25 5.36
C ASP A 260 14.56 19.61 4.67
N THR A 261 13.69 19.94 3.72
CA THR A 261 13.62 21.28 3.12
C THR A 261 13.24 22.33 4.17
N VAL A 262 12.22 22.06 4.98
CA VAL A 262 11.80 22.94 6.09
C VAL A 262 12.91 23.12 7.14
N LYS A 263 13.65 22.05 7.47
CA LYS A 263 14.81 22.15 8.38
C LYS A 263 15.91 23.04 7.82
N SER A 264 16.18 22.93 6.52
CA SER A 264 17.18 23.74 5.83
C SER A 264 16.79 25.21 5.81
N ALA A 265 15.53 25.52 5.48
CA ALA A 265 14.95 26.86 5.57
C ALA A 265 15.09 27.46 6.97
N LEU A 266 14.79 26.69 8.03
CA LEU A 266 14.98 27.13 9.42
C LEU A 266 16.45 27.43 9.74
N GLY A 267 17.38 26.65 9.20
CA GLY A 267 18.82 26.90 9.29
C GLY A 267 19.22 28.25 8.71
N THR A 268 18.72 28.56 7.51
CA THR A 268 18.95 29.85 6.83
C THR A 268 18.41 31.03 7.65
N ILE A 269 17.16 30.95 8.15
CA ILE A 269 16.57 32.00 8.99
C ILE A 269 17.41 32.24 10.25
N ARG A 270 17.90 31.18 10.91
CA ARG A 270 18.74 31.31 12.11
C ARG A 270 20.09 31.95 11.80
N SER A 271 20.69 31.63 10.65
CA SER A 271 21.92 32.28 10.19
C SER A 271 21.71 33.79 10.04
N GLN A 272 20.64 34.19 9.34
CA GLN A 272 20.30 35.60 9.16
C GLN A 272 20.03 36.31 10.49
N ALA A 273 19.25 35.70 11.38
CA ALA A 273 18.95 36.26 12.69
C ALA A 273 20.22 36.47 13.53
N SER A 274 21.21 35.57 13.43
CA SER A 274 22.51 35.71 14.09
C SER A 274 23.32 36.90 13.53
N THR A 275 23.28 37.10 12.21
CA THR A 275 23.91 38.26 11.55
C THR A 275 23.27 39.57 12.01
N PHE A 276 21.93 39.65 11.99
CA PHE A 276 21.22 40.83 12.50
C PHE A 276 21.46 41.08 13.99
N GLY A 277 21.52 40.04 14.82
CA GLY A 277 21.87 40.16 16.23
C GLY A 277 23.28 40.71 16.46
N SER A 278 24.26 40.27 15.66
CA SER A 278 25.63 40.78 15.73
C SER A 278 25.72 42.26 15.32
N ASN A 279 24.98 42.64 14.29
CA ASN A 279 24.86 44.04 13.86
C ASN A 279 24.20 44.90 14.96
N LEU A 280 23.14 44.42 15.60
CA LEU A 280 22.48 45.11 16.71
C LEU A 280 23.45 45.34 17.87
N SER A 281 24.19 44.32 18.30
CA SER A 281 25.19 44.49 19.36
C SER A 281 26.28 45.51 19.00
N MET A 282 26.65 45.62 17.72
CA MET A 282 27.59 46.66 17.28
C MET A 282 26.98 48.07 17.42
N VAL A 283 25.73 48.24 17.00
CA VAL A 283 25.01 49.51 17.11
C VAL A 283 24.84 49.93 18.56
N GLU A 284 24.42 49.02 19.45
CA GLU A 284 24.27 49.30 20.89
C GLU A 284 25.58 49.74 21.53
N ASN A 285 26.69 49.03 21.25
CA ASN A 285 28.01 49.41 21.78
C ASN A 285 28.45 50.80 21.30
N ARG A 286 28.14 51.17 20.06
CA ARG A 286 28.44 52.51 19.51
C ARG A 286 27.54 53.59 20.09
N GLU A 287 26.26 53.28 20.30
CA GLU A 287 25.32 54.16 20.98
C GLU A 287 25.80 54.48 22.40
N ASP A 288 26.19 53.45 23.17
CA ASP A 288 26.67 53.61 24.54
C ASP A 288 27.99 54.40 24.61
N PHE A 289 28.94 54.12 23.71
CA PHE A 289 30.16 54.92 23.61
C PHE A 289 29.84 56.40 23.36
N THR A 290 28.91 56.68 22.45
CA THR A 290 28.53 58.04 22.07
C THR A 290 27.84 58.76 23.23
N LYS A 291 26.90 58.11 23.92
CA LYS A 291 26.26 58.64 25.13
C LYS A 291 27.28 58.96 26.23
N ASN A 292 28.22 58.05 26.49
CA ASN A 292 29.26 58.26 27.50
C ASN A 292 30.21 59.41 27.14
N MET A 293 30.55 59.56 25.85
CA MET A 293 31.34 60.68 25.35
C MET A 293 30.60 62.02 25.52
N ILE A 294 29.30 62.08 25.17
CA ILE A 294 28.46 63.26 25.37
C ILE A 294 28.40 63.63 26.85
N ASN A 295 28.08 62.68 27.74
CA ASN A 295 28.00 62.92 29.18
C ASN A 295 29.33 63.46 29.74
N THR A 296 30.46 62.91 29.29
CA THR A 296 31.79 63.40 29.72
C THR A 296 32.04 64.83 29.27
N LEU A 297 31.61 65.20 28.04
CA LEU A 297 31.74 66.56 27.51
C LEU A 297 30.77 67.55 28.18
N GLU A 298 29.56 67.13 28.53
CA GLU A 298 28.58 67.97 29.22
C GLU A 298 28.94 68.20 30.70
N THR A 299 29.52 67.19 31.38
CA THR A 299 29.90 67.30 32.79
C THR A 299 31.28 67.97 32.96
N GLY A 300 32.12 67.94 31.92
CA GLY A 300 33.46 68.51 31.89
C GLY A 300 33.55 69.96 31.39
N ALA A 301 32.44 70.53 30.88
CA ALA A 301 32.30 71.92 30.46
C ALA A 301 31.50 72.73 31.50
#